data_AF-A0A7K8QIX5-F1
#
_entry.id   AF-A0A7K8QIX5-F1
#
_cell.length_a   1.000
_cell.length_b   1.000
_cell.length_c   1.000
_cell.angle_alpha   90.00
_cell.angle_beta   90.00
_cell.angle_gamma   90.00
#
_symmetry.space_group_name_H-M   'P 1'
#
loop_
_entity.id
_entity.type
_entity.pdbx_description
1 polymer ?
#
loop_
_entity_poly.entity_id
_entity_poly.type
_entity_poly.pdbx_seq_one_letter_code
_entity_poly.pdbx_strand_id
1 'polypeptide(L)'
;INELIQKRQLLEAFASIRLLEDETISERDAEKYKDNPQEFVRKSKDVDLLYNSITNVIQSIVVGTLEDPTLEDTMLTSMVTLIAHEEAAHPNTDDAVRPGSDLLGRPRKWREEWREAVNESAKKRVLKAPLSSKKEESSWLDLHLSFLQKHLMEDLLKIKLSVQKCYPEDYQVCDTYVEAFHKAIASHLQHLSKEPLDFSELYLLLDWVANTYHSELFLGHPDLKPEIKTENLSLLLTPTDWDKLKNDYITSAKEKIKSYFGNILRLEVTEKWEKEVHSEVKENLYHASLSFDIQAIIGEHVKLSGAISRGLGTKMLELCMTELLEFIPRFEKEFTVWSTAQDSPFFVPYLVAYINSFHDLMSGLETEFKINTEELQKILAALTKNFTNIFLTKLRTKTQPLLKKILTKDWILETERPNSLVSAISQFSEHLQHMREPLGQELLHEVHKYVIKEYITQVIKHRWRMNRETRQQVSKKMDLEAKMLHNTLMDQGSDSDWLFPAIQHIANIIGEKKKDKIKVYVKELCQDYPDIR
;
A
#
# COMPACT_ATOMS: atom_id res chain seq x y z
N ILE A 1 20.14 -38.98 -49.39
CA ILE A 1 19.58 -38.84 -48.02
C ILE A 1 19.60 -37.39 -47.56
N ASN A 2 20.76 -36.71 -47.46
CA ASN A 2 20.81 -35.29 -47.01
C ASN A 2 19.92 -34.34 -47.81
N GLU A 3 19.81 -34.49 -49.13
CA GLU A 3 18.90 -33.66 -49.94
C GLU A 3 17.41 -33.90 -49.61
N LEU A 4 17.03 -35.14 -49.24
CA LEU A 4 15.66 -35.46 -48.82
C LEU A 4 15.34 -34.82 -47.46
N ILE A 5 16.32 -34.83 -46.53
CA ILE A 5 16.21 -34.15 -45.23
C ILE A 5 16.07 -32.63 -45.45
N GLN A 6 16.90 -32.04 -46.33
CA GLN A 6 16.83 -30.61 -46.67
C GLN A 6 15.50 -30.22 -47.31
N LYS A 7 14.93 -31.09 -48.16
CA LYS A 7 13.60 -30.90 -48.78
C LYS A 7 12.44 -31.26 -47.84
N ARG A 8 12.70 -31.60 -46.57
CA ARG A 8 11.70 -32.02 -45.56
C ARG A 8 10.86 -33.24 -45.98
N GLN A 9 11.38 -34.08 -46.86
CA GLN A 9 10.77 -35.36 -47.24
C GLN A 9 11.13 -36.43 -46.19
N LEU A 10 10.61 -36.25 -44.98
CA LEU A 10 11.07 -36.95 -43.78
C LEU A 10 10.87 -38.47 -43.81
N LEU A 11 9.74 -38.95 -44.35
CA LEU A 11 9.45 -40.38 -44.42
C LEU A 11 10.38 -41.12 -45.40
N GLU A 12 10.65 -40.51 -46.57
CA GLU A 12 11.58 -41.06 -47.56
C GLU A 12 13.03 -41.03 -47.07
N ALA A 13 13.40 -39.96 -46.35
CA ALA A 13 14.70 -39.84 -45.72
C ALA A 13 14.90 -40.94 -44.66
N PHE A 14 13.92 -41.16 -43.78
CA PHE A 14 13.99 -42.20 -42.76
C PHE A 14 14.04 -43.61 -43.34
N ALA A 15 13.22 -43.93 -44.33
CA ALA A 15 13.28 -45.23 -45.00
C ALA A 15 14.67 -45.49 -45.61
N SER A 16 15.28 -44.47 -46.20
CA SER A 16 16.65 -44.56 -46.76
C SER A 16 17.72 -44.73 -45.68
N ILE A 17 17.58 -44.07 -44.54
CA ILE A 17 18.51 -44.21 -43.40
C ILE A 17 18.38 -45.60 -42.78
N ARG A 18 17.15 -46.13 -42.64
CA ARG A 18 16.93 -47.47 -42.10
C ARG A 18 17.53 -48.54 -42.99
N LEU A 19 17.40 -48.42 -44.32
CA LEU A 19 18.08 -49.33 -45.25
C LEU A 19 19.61 -49.29 -45.08
N LEU A 20 20.18 -48.11 -44.90
CA LEU A 20 21.61 -47.93 -44.67
C LEU A 20 22.05 -48.51 -43.31
N GLU A 21 21.21 -48.37 -42.28
CA GLU A 21 21.42 -48.96 -40.95
C GLU A 21 21.34 -50.49 -41.00
N ASP A 22 20.30 -51.05 -41.63
CA ASP A 22 20.11 -52.48 -41.83
C ASP A 22 21.26 -53.10 -42.64
N GLU A 23 21.75 -52.40 -43.68
CA GLU A 23 22.94 -52.78 -44.44
C GLU A 23 24.19 -52.77 -43.55
N THR A 24 24.38 -51.71 -42.76
CA THR A 24 25.55 -51.58 -41.87
C THR A 24 25.54 -52.65 -40.76
N ILE A 25 24.36 -52.99 -40.24
CA ILE A 25 24.15 -54.07 -39.27
C ILE A 25 24.42 -55.43 -39.91
N SER A 26 23.91 -55.68 -41.12
CA SER A 26 24.12 -56.93 -41.85
C SER A 26 25.60 -57.13 -42.22
N GLU A 27 26.30 -56.06 -42.62
CA GLU A 27 27.73 -56.08 -42.92
C GLU A 27 28.59 -56.30 -41.66
N ARG A 28 28.15 -55.78 -40.50
CA ARG A 28 28.76 -56.08 -39.19
C ARG A 28 28.61 -57.55 -38.83
N ASP A 29 27.38 -58.07 -38.93
CA ASP A 29 27.05 -59.45 -38.53
C ASP A 29 27.70 -60.49 -39.48
N ALA A 30 27.99 -60.09 -40.73
CA ALA A 30 28.77 -60.87 -41.68
C ALA A 30 30.31 -60.77 -41.49
N GLU A 31 30.79 -60.14 -40.41
CA GLU A 31 32.22 -59.89 -40.11
C GLU A 31 33.00 -59.16 -41.23
N LYS A 32 32.32 -58.41 -42.11
CA LYS A 32 32.93 -57.76 -43.29
C LYS A 32 34.04 -56.75 -42.95
N TYR A 33 34.02 -56.21 -41.73
CA TYR A 33 34.94 -55.17 -41.25
C TYR A 33 36.05 -55.68 -40.33
N LYS A 34 36.26 -57.00 -40.25
CA LYS A 34 37.27 -57.63 -39.37
C LYS A 34 38.69 -57.09 -39.61
N ASP A 35 39.02 -56.74 -40.85
CA ASP A 35 40.32 -56.21 -41.26
C ASP A 35 40.38 -54.67 -41.31
N ASN A 36 39.25 -53.97 -41.17
CA ASN A 36 39.18 -52.50 -41.21
C ASN A 36 38.12 -51.92 -40.24
N PRO A 37 38.37 -51.96 -38.92
CA PRO A 37 37.41 -51.48 -37.91
C PRO A 37 37.14 -49.97 -38.00
N GLN A 38 38.06 -49.18 -38.58
CA GLN A 38 37.88 -47.73 -38.72
C GLN A 38 36.80 -47.36 -39.74
N GLU A 39 36.60 -48.18 -40.78
CA GLU A 39 35.58 -47.95 -41.81
C GLU A 39 34.17 -48.22 -41.27
N PHE A 40 34.02 -49.25 -40.44
CA PHE A 40 32.77 -49.52 -39.71
C PHE A 40 32.39 -48.36 -38.79
N VAL A 41 33.35 -47.84 -38.01
CA VAL A 41 33.12 -46.67 -37.14
C VAL A 41 32.74 -45.43 -37.93
N ARG A 42 33.30 -45.21 -39.14
CA ARG A 42 32.91 -44.10 -40.01
C ARG A 42 31.47 -44.25 -40.51
N LYS A 43 31.10 -45.43 -41.03
CA LYS A 43 29.73 -45.71 -41.48
C LYS A 43 28.71 -45.59 -40.35
N SER A 44 29.02 -46.11 -39.16
CA SER A 44 28.17 -45.94 -37.97
C SER A 44 27.95 -44.47 -37.63
N LYS A 45 29.02 -43.67 -37.65
CA LYS A 45 28.93 -42.22 -37.41
C LYS A 45 28.14 -41.48 -38.48
N ASP A 46 28.26 -41.89 -39.74
CA ASP A 46 27.49 -41.30 -40.84
C ASP A 46 25.99 -41.56 -40.66
N VAL A 47 25.60 -42.78 -40.25
CA VAL A 47 24.21 -43.12 -39.88
C VAL A 47 23.74 -42.30 -38.68
N ASP A 48 24.56 -42.18 -37.63
CA ASP A 48 24.26 -41.33 -36.46
C ASP A 48 24.05 -39.85 -36.84
N LEU A 49 24.89 -39.29 -37.73
CA LEU A 49 24.76 -37.91 -38.21
C LEU A 49 23.46 -37.69 -39.00
N LEU A 50 23.03 -38.69 -39.79
CA LEU A 50 21.78 -38.63 -40.52
C LEU A 50 20.56 -38.67 -39.58
N TYR A 51 20.60 -39.53 -38.55
CA TYR A 51 19.59 -39.56 -37.50
C TYR A 51 19.52 -38.24 -36.72
N ASN A 52 20.67 -37.69 -36.31
CA ASN A 52 20.74 -36.39 -35.65
C ASN A 52 20.20 -35.25 -36.54
N SER A 53 20.43 -35.34 -37.86
CA SER A 53 19.89 -34.38 -38.82
C SER A 53 18.37 -34.44 -38.88
N ILE A 54 17.77 -35.63 -38.79
CA ILE A 54 16.31 -35.77 -38.66
C ILE A 54 15.82 -35.20 -37.32
N THR A 55 16.49 -35.51 -36.20
CA THR A 55 16.14 -34.95 -34.89
C THR A 55 16.12 -33.41 -34.92
N ASN A 56 17.13 -32.78 -35.54
CA ASN A 56 17.17 -31.33 -35.70
C ASN A 56 15.99 -30.79 -36.53
N VAL A 57 15.57 -31.51 -37.58
CA VAL A 57 14.40 -31.12 -38.37
C VAL A 57 13.10 -31.29 -37.58
N ILE A 58 12.95 -32.36 -36.78
CA ILE A 58 11.81 -32.55 -35.86
C ILE A 58 11.73 -31.37 -34.90
N GLN A 59 12.83 -31.04 -34.21
CA GLN A 59 12.90 -29.90 -33.30
C GLN A 59 12.57 -28.57 -34.01
N SER A 60 13.08 -28.36 -35.22
CA SER A 60 12.79 -27.18 -36.02
C SER A 60 11.31 -27.07 -36.42
N ILE A 61 10.64 -28.17 -36.74
CA ILE A 61 9.21 -28.18 -37.09
C ILE A 61 8.37 -27.84 -35.85
N VAL A 62 8.69 -28.44 -34.70
CA VAL A 62 7.98 -28.18 -33.43
C VAL A 62 8.13 -26.72 -32.99
N VAL A 63 9.35 -26.17 -33.03
CA VAL A 63 9.59 -24.75 -32.72
C VAL A 63 8.87 -23.84 -33.73
N GLY A 64 8.95 -24.18 -35.01
CA GLY A 64 8.27 -23.43 -36.09
C GLY A 64 6.74 -23.47 -36.02
N THR A 65 6.15 -24.43 -35.29
CA THR A 65 4.68 -24.59 -35.19
C THR A 65 3.98 -23.34 -34.68
N LEU A 66 4.60 -22.61 -33.73
CA LEU A 66 4.03 -21.39 -33.15
C LEU A 66 4.59 -20.10 -33.78
N GLU A 67 5.75 -20.18 -34.42
CA GLU A 67 6.44 -19.02 -34.99
C GLU A 67 6.10 -18.75 -36.45
N ASP A 68 5.84 -19.80 -37.23
CA ASP A 68 5.62 -19.73 -38.66
C ASP A 68 4.12 -19.94 -38.99
N PRO A 69 3.41 -18.93 -39.52
CA PRO A 69 2.04 -19.08 -39.97
C PRO A 69 1.92 -19.86 -41.28
N THR A 70 3.03 -20.12 -41.98
CA THR A 70 3.07 -20.82 -43.28
C THR A 70 3.36 -22.32 -43.13
N LEU A 71 3.59 -22.80 -41.91
CA LEU A 71 3.85 -24.22 -41.65
C LEU A 71 2.58 -25.04 -41.89
N GLU A 72 2.62 -25.89 -42.91
CA GLU A 72 1.48 -26.71 -43.30
C GLU A 72 1.21 -27.85 -42.31
N ASP A 73 -0.07 -28.11 -42.02
CA ASP A 73 -0.54 -29.25 -41.19
C ASP A 73 -0.03 -30.61 -41.70
N THR A 74 0.27 -30.69 -43.01
CA THR A 74 0.87 -31.84 -43.69
C THR A 74 2.26 -32.19 -43.13
N MET A 75 3.05 -31.19 -42.74
CA MET A 75 4.39 -31.35 -42.18
C MET A 75 4.35 -31.90 -40.75
N LEU A 76 3.39 -31.43 -39.94
CA LEU A 76 3.15 -31.97 -38.60
C LEU A 76 2.71 -33.43 -38.66
N THR A 77 1.76 -33.74 -39.54
CA THR A 77 1.27 -35.12 -39.73
C THR A 77 2.38 -36.05 -40.22
N SER A 78 3.24 -35.57 -41.13
CA SER A 78 4.40 -36.32 -41.64
C SER A 78 5.43 -36.58 -40.54
N MET A 79 5.68 -35.60 -39.67
CA MET A 79 6.56 -35.75 -38.52
C MET A 79 6.01 -36.75 -37.49
N VAL A 80 4.71 -36.72 -37.19
CA VAL A 80 4.09 -37.68 -36.27
C VAL A 80 4.14 -39.10 -36.83
N THR A 81 3.87 -39.25 -38.13
CA THR A 81 3.97 -40.54 -38.81
C THR A 81 5.40 -41.09 -38.79
N LEU A 82 6.40 -40.20 -38.94
CA LEU A 82 7.81 -40.56 -38.81
C LEU A 82 8.14 -41.11 -37.41
N ILE A 83 7.68 -40.43 -36.35
CA ILE A 83 7.92 -40.87 -34.97
C ILE A 83 7.25 -42.23 -34.72
N ALA A 84 6.01 -42.41 -35.19
CA ALA A 84 5.33 -43.71 -35.08
C ALA A 84 6.06 -44.83 -35.84
N HIS A 85 6.65 -44.54 -37.00
CA HIS A 85 7.47 -45.51 -37.75
C HIS A 85 8.77 -45.87 -37.03
N GLU A 86 9.38 -44.93 -36.32
CA GLU A 86 10.55 -45.20 -35.46
C GLU A 86 10.18 -46.10 -34.27
N GLU A 87 9.11 -45.76 -33.56
CA GLU A 87 8.61 -46.54 -32.41
C GLU A 87 8.20 -47.97 -32.82
N ALA A 88 7.60 -48.12 -34.01
CA ALA A 88 7.25 -49.43 -34.56
C ALA A 88 8.48 -50.24 -35.04
N ALA A 89 9.53 -49.56 -35.50
CA ALA A 89 10.77 -50.19 -35.96
C ALA A 89 11.65 -50.65 -34.79
N HIS A 90 11.55 -50.01 -33.63
CA HIS A 90 12.33 -50.32 -32.43
C HIS A 90 11.43 -50.48 -31.18
N PRO A 91 10.62 -51.55 -31.09
CA PRO A 91 9.84 -51.82 -29.89
C PRO A 91 10.79 -52.09 -28.71
N ASN A 92 10.57 -51.41 -27.58
CA ASN A 92 11.42 -51.42 -26.38
C ASN A 92 12.05 -52.79 -26.07
N THR A 93 13.31 -52.98 -26.45
CA THR A 93 14.16 -54.02 -25.90
C THR A 93 15.01 -53.41 -24.79
N ASP A 94 14.57 -53.60 -23.54
CA ASP A 94 15.33 -53.32 -22.32
C ASP A 94 16.56 -54.25 -22.15
N ASP A 95 16.95 -55.01 -23.18
CA ASP A 95 17.96 -56.04 -23.07
C ASP A 95 19.38 -55.55 -23.40
N ALA A 96 20.21 -55.60 -22.35
CA ALA A 96 21.67 -55.64 -22.32
C ALA A 96 22.44 -54.35 -22.72
N VAL A 97 22.55 -53.44 -21.76
CA VAL A 97 23.66 -52.46 -21.69
C VAL A 97 24.99 -53.21 -21.61
N ARG A 98 25.73 -53.29 -22.72
CA ARG A 98 27.19 -53.46 -22.70
C ARG A 98 27.86 -52.10 -22.85
N PRO A 99 28.77 -51.69 -21.94
CA PRO A 99 29.53 -50.46 -22.10
C PRO A 99 30.44 -50.58 -23.33
N GLY A 100 30.23 -49.70 -24.33
CA GLY A 100 31.05 -49.65 -25.55
C GLY A 100 30.40 -50.18 -26.84
N SER A 101 29.08 -50.43 -26.87
CA SER A 101 28.37 -50.90 -28.07
C SER A 101 27.73 -49.74 -28.85
N ASP A 102 27.96 -49.71 -30.17
CA ASP A 102 27.48 -48.69 -31.13
C ASP A 102 25.98 -48.35 -31.01
N LEU A 103 25.64 -47.11 -31.36
CA LEU A 103 24.27 -46.56 -31.38
C LEU A 103 23.38 -47.17 -32.49
N LEU A 104 23.95 -48.00 -33.36
CA LEU A 104 23.26 -48.69 -34.45
C LEU A 104 22.17 -49.64 -33.93
N GLY A 105 20.95 -49.46 -34.43
CA GLY A 105 19.78 -50.28 -34.11
C GLY A 105 19.04 -49.89 -32.83
N ARG A 106 19.40 -48.76 -32.19
CA ARG A 106 18.74 -48.26 -30.97
C ARG A 106 17.67 -47.22 -31.29
N PRO A 107 16.55 -47.20 -30.54
CA PRO A 107 15.57 -46.12 -30.67
C PRO A 107 16.24 -44.79 -30.29
N ARG A 108 16.03 -43.77 -31.14
CA ARG A 108 16.39 -42.37 -30.87
C ARG A 108 15.40 -41.68 -29.95
N LYS A 109 14.26 -42.33 -29.70
CA LYS A 109 13.20 -41.86 -28.81
C LYS A 109 12.69 -40.49 -29.24
N TRP A 110 12.34 -40.34 -30.52
CA TRP A 110 11.93 -39.03 -31.03
C TRP A 110 10.66 -38.46 -30.39
N ARG A 111 9.87 -39.27 -29.68
CA ARG A 111 8.77 -38.78 -28.82
C ARG A 111 9.29 -37.99 -27.60
N GLU A 112 10.40 -38.39 -26.99
CA GLU A 112 11.04 -37.64 -25.90
C GLU A 112 11.62 -36.32 -26.44
N GLU A 113 12.33 -36.37 -27.57
CA GLU A 113 12.87 -35.19 -28.27
C GLU A 113 11.78 -34.21 -28.72
N TRP A 114 10.63 -34.72 -29.18
CA TRP A 114 9.46 -33.89 -29.48
C TRP A 114 8.97 -33.15 -28.22
N ARG A 115 8.86 -33.83 -27.09
CA ARG A 115 8.43 -33.21 -25.82
C ARG A 115 9.43 -32.15 -25.35
N GLU A 116 10.73 -32.39 -25.50
CA GLU A 116 11.76 -31.39 -25.22
C GLU A 116 11.68 -30.19 -26.16
N ALA A 117 11.46 -30.42 -27.46
CA ALA A 117 11.27 -29.35 -28.44
C ALA A 117 10.03 -28.49 -28.14
N VAL A 118 8.94 -29.09 -27.63
CA VAL A 118 7.76 -28.36 -27.15
C VAL A 118 8.12 -27.46 -25.96
N ASN A 119 8.90 -27.96 -24.99
CA ASN A 119 9.39 -27.16 -23.86
C ASN A 119 10.26 -25.99 -24.31
N GLU A 120 11.19 -26.21 -25.25
CA GLU A 120 12.04 -25.15 -25.79
C GLU A 120 11.25 -24.14 -26.62
N SER A 121 10.25 -24.58 -27.38
CA SER A 121 9.33 -23.69 -28.10
C SER A 121 8.58 -22.78 -27.12
N ALA A 122 7.99 -23.35 -26.07
CA ALA A 122 7.30 -22.59 -25.03
C ALA A 122 8.22 -21.57 -24.33
N LYS A 123 9.44 -21.97 -23.96
CA LYS A 123 10.44 -21.06 -23.38
C LYS A 123 10.79 -19.90 -24.31
N LYS A 124 11.03 -20.18 -25.59
CA LYS A 124 11.32 -19.13 -26.59
C LYS A 124 10.17 -18.14 -26.74
N ARG A 125 8.92 -18.62 -26.75
CA ARG A 125 7.73 -17.74 -26.83
C ARG A 125 7.60 -16.84 -25.62
N VAL A 126 7.81 -17.37 -24.41
CA VAL A 126 7.79 -16.57 -23.17
C VAL A 126 8.92 -15.52 -23.17
N LEU A 127 10.14 -15.91 -23.57
CA LEU A 127 11.29 -14.99 -23.61
C LEU A 127 11.24 -13.95 -24.75
N LYS A 128 10.46 -14.21 -25.80
CA LYS A 128 10.23 -13.28 -26.90
C LYS A 128 9.32 -12.11 -26.50
N ALA A 129 8.62 -12.23 -25.37
CA ALA A 129 7.85 -11.12 -24.84
C ALA A 129 8.78 -9.92 -24.58
N PRO A 130 8.48 -8.74 -25.14
CA PRO A 130 9.33 -7.58 -24.99
C PRO A 130 9.49 -7.26 -23.51
N LEU A 131 10.74 -7.25 -23.07
CA LEU A 131 11.15 -6.63 -21.82
C LEU A 131 11.56 -5.22 -22.20
N SER A 132 10.61 -4.28 -22.24
CA SER A 132 10.94 -2.85 -22.38
C SER A 132 12.04 -2.53 -21.36
N SER A 133 13.06 -1.78 -21.76
CA SER A 133 14.16 -1.47 -20.85
C SER A 133 13.60 -0.78 -19.61
N LYS A 134 13.98 -1.23 -18.40
CA LYS A 134 13.54 -0.68 -17.09
C LYS A 134 13.67 0.86 -16.96
N LYS A 135 14.33 1.52 -17.91
CA LYS A 135 14.68 2.94 -17.88
C LYS A 135 13.77 3.83 -18.71
N GLU A 136 12.93 3.30 -19.60
CA GLU A 136 12.19 4.12 -20.56
C GLU A 136 10.67 4.17 -20.31
N GLU A 137 10.08 3.18 -19.64
CA GLU A 137 8.62 3.12 -19.42
C GLU A 137 8.28 2.75 -17.98
N SER A 138 7.52 3.61 -17.30
CA SER A 138 7.06 3.44 -15.90
C SER A 138 6.09 2.27 -15.69
N SER A 139 5.76 1.52 -16.74
CA SER A 139 4.77 0.44 -16.76
C SER A 139 5.26 -0.80 -17.52
N TRP A 140 6.58 -1.01 -17.61
CA TRP A 140 7.16 -2.11 -18.38
C TRP A 140 6.62 -3.49 -17.96
N LEU A 141 6.41 -3.72 -16.65
CA LEU A 141 5.95 -5.01 -16.14
C LEU A 141 4.48 -5.27 -16.51
N ASP A 142 3.63 -4.25 -16.45
CA ASP A 142 2.22 -4.34 -16.85
C ASP A 142 2.10 -4.67 -18.36
N LEU A 143 2.87 -3.96 -19.18
CA LEU A 143 2.95 -4.21 -20.63
C LEU A 143 3.47 -5.62 -20.91
N HIS A 144 4.49 -6.05 -20.17
CA HIS A 144 5.09 -7.37 -20.32
C HIS A 144 4.12 -8.50 -19.95
N LEU A 145 3.44 -8.40 -18.81
CA LEU A 145 2.46 -9.38 -18.34
C LEU A 145 1.23 -9.44 -19.26
N SER A 146 0.76 -8.29 -19.75
CA SER A 146 -0.32 -8.21 -20.73
C SER A 146 0.07 -8.83 -22.07
N PHE A 147 1.31 -8.60 -22.52
CA PHE A 147 1.82 -9.21 -23.74
C PHE A 147 1.89 -10.73 -23.61
N LEU A 148 2.44 -11.23 -22.50
CA LEU A 148 2.50 -12.67 -22.20
C LEU A 148 1.10 -13.28 -22.20
N GLN A 149 0.15 -12.66 -21.50
CA GLN A 149 -1.23 -13.13 -21.45
C GLN A 149 -1.83 -13.25 -22.86
N LYS A 150 -1.74 -12.20 -23.68
CA LYS A 150 -2.33 -12.18 -25.02
C LYS A 150 -1.68 -13.19 -25.97
N HIS A 151 -0.34 -13.18 -26.06
CA HIS A 151 0.37 -14.03 -27.03
C HIS A 151 0.25 -15.51 -26.69
N LEU A 152 0.33 -15.86 -25.40
CA LEU A 152 0.20 -17.24 -24.98
C LEU A 152 -1.24 -17.74 -25.15
N MET A 153 -2.24 -16.87 -24.96
CA MET A 153 -3.63 -17.19 -25.25
C MET A 153 -3.84 -17.49 -26.74
N GLU A 154 -3.30 -16.66 -27.64
CA GLU A 154 -3.34 -16.89 -29.08
C GLU A 154 -2.66 -18.21 -29.47
N ASP A 155 -1.52 -18.53 -28.85
CA ASP A 155 -0.80 -19.79 -29.07
C ASP A 155 -1.59 -21.00 -28.60
N LEU A 156 -2.18 -20.95 -27.40
CA LEU A 156 -3.02 -22.02 -26.86
C LEU A 156 -4.26 -22.26 -27.73
N LEU A 157 -4.89 -21.19 -28.24
CA LEU A 157 -6.00 -21.30 -29.20
C LEU A 157 -5.55 -21.94 -30.52
N LYS A 158 -4.38 -21.55 -31.06
CA LYS A 158 -3.82 -22.17 -32.28
C LYS A 158 -3.56 -23.66 -32.06
N ILE A 159 -3.03 -24.03 -30.89
CA ILE A 159 -2.74 -25.42 -30.53
C ILE A 159 -4.02 -26.25 -30.52
N LYS A 160 -5.06 -25.75 -29.84
CA LYS A 160 -6.37 -26.41 -29.77
C LYS A 160 -7.06 -26.52 -31.14
N LEU A 161 -7.11 -25.44 -31.91
CA LEU A 161 -7.91 -25.37 -33.13
C LEU A 161 -7.26 -26.07 -34.34
N SER A 162 -5.93 -26.05 -34.43
CA SER A 162 -5.19 -26.54 -35.61
C SER A 162 -4.22 -27.66 -35.26
N VAL A 163 -3.32 -27.45 -34.28
CA VAL A 163 -2.22 -28.39 -34.01
C VAL A 163 -2.75 -29.72 -33.49
N GLN A 164 -3.74 -29.72 -32.59
CA GLN A 164 -4.32 -30.94 -32.00
C GLN A 164 -4.81 -31.93 -33.06
N LYS A 165 -5.34 -31.45 -34.20
CA LYS A 165 -5.87 -32.30 -35.27
C LYS A 165 -4.80 -33.10 -36.02
N CYS A 166 -3.53 -32.67 -35.93
CA CYS A 166 -2.40 -33.31 -36.61
C CYS A 166 -1.81 -34.48 -35.82
N TYR A 167 -2.25 -34.69 -34.58
CA TYR A 167 -1.68 -35.68 -33.67
C TYR A 167 -2.75 -36.68 -33.20
N PRO A 168 -2.39 -37.94 -32.96
CA PRO A 168 -3.27 -38.90 -32.30
C PRO A 168 -3.46 -38.58 -30.81
N GLU A 169 -4.53 -39.11 -30.23
CA GLU A 169 -4.97 -38.78 -28.86
C GLU A 169 -3.95 -39.18 -27.77
N ASP A 170 -3.11 -40.17 -28.03
CA ASP A 170 -2.08 -40.67 -27.11
C ASP A 170 -0.97 -39.65 -26.82
N TYR A 171 -0.78 -38.66 -27.69
CA TYR A 171 0.19 -37.58 -27.50
C TYR A 171 -0.24 -36.55 -26.45
N GLN A 172 -1.54 -36.44 -26.16
CA GLN A 172 -2.09 -35.42 -25.25
C GLN A 172 -1.47 -34.03 -25.50
N VAL A 173 -1.52 -33.58 -26.76
CA VAL A 173 -0.78 -32.40 -27.24
C VAL A 173 -1.13 -31.15 -26.45
N CYS A 174 -2.42 -30.90 -26.23
CA CYS A 174 -2.88 -29.73 -25.48
C CYS A 174 -2.30 -29.71 -24.07
N ASP A 175 -2.39 -30.82 -23.34
CA ASP A 175 -1.84 -30.94 -21.98
C ASP A 175 -0.32 -30.75 -21.97
N THR A 176 0.40 -31.36 -22.94
CA THR A 176 1.86 -31.25 -23.04
C THR A 176 2.31 -29.80 -23.29
N TYR A 177 1.63 -29.06 -24.19
CA TYR A 177 1.94 -27.65 -24.43
C TYR A 177 1.58 -26.76 -23.24
N VAL A 178 0.45 -27.01 -22.59
CA VAL A 178 0.02 -26.23 -21.41
C VAL A 178 1.00 -26.42 -20.25
N GLU A 179 1.47 -27.65 -20.01
CA GLU A 179 2.54 -27.93 -19.04
C GLU A 179 3.86 -27.23 -19.41
N ALA A 180 4.23 -27.24 -20.70
CA ALA A 180 5.44 -26.58 -21.18
C ALA A 180 5.38 -25.07 -20.98
N PHE A 181 4.26 -24.42 -21.32
CA PHE A 181 4.04 -23.00 -21.06
C PHE A 181 4.00 -22.70 -19.56
N HIS A 182 3.32 -23.52 -18.76
CA HIS A 182 3.30 -23.36 -17.31
C HIS A 182 4.72 -23.37 -16.72
N LYS A 183 5.55 -24.34 -17.09
CA LYS A 183 6.96 -24.43 -16.66
C LYS A 183 7.79 -23.22 -17.13
N ALA A 184 7.59 -22.78 -18.37
CA ALA A 184 8.30 -21.62 -18.91
C ALA A 184 7.92 -20.32 -18.18
N ILE A 185 6.63 -20.08 -17.94
CA ILE A 185 6.15 -18.91 -17.19
C ILE A 185 6.64 -18.98 -15.74
N ALA A 186 6.54 -20.13 -15.08
CA ALA A 186 7.02 -20.32 -13.71
C ALA A 186 8.50 -19.93 -13.58
N SER A 187 9.35 -20.46 -14.46
CA SER A 187 10.79 -20.13 -14.49
C SER A 187 11.05 -18.65 -14.76
N HIS A 188 10.26 -18.04 -15.64
CA HIS A 188 10.40 -16.63 -16.00
C HIS A 188 9.99 -15.70 -14.86
N LEU A 189 8.83 -15.93 -14.23
CA LEU A 189 8.38 -15.15 -13.09
C LEU A 189 9.30 -15.31 -11.88
N GLN A 190 9.87 -16.50 -11.66
CA GLN A 190 10.87 -16.73 -10.61
C GLN A 190 12.18 -15.98 -10.88
N HIS A 191 12.51 -15.70 -12.15
CA HIS A 191 13.62 -14.81 -12.48
C HIS A 191 13.25 -13.35 -12.19
N LEU A 192 12.07 -12.89 -12.63
CA LEU A 192 11.59 -11.53 -12.36
C LEU A 192 11.49 -11.22 -10.86
N SER A 193 11.05 -12.17 -10.05
CA SER A 193 10.92 -12.01 -8.59
C SER A 193 12.27 -11.94 -7.85
N LYS A 194 13.39 -12.21 -8.52
CA LYS A 194 14.74 -12.02 -7.96
C LYS A 194 15.29 -10.63 -8.23
N GLU A 195 14.73 -9.93 -9.20
CA GLU A 195 15.14 -8.57 -9.51
C GLU A 195 14.56 -7.59 -8.47
N PRO A 196 15.19 -6.43 -8.26
CA PRO A 196 14.60 -5.39 -7.42
C PRO A 196 13.36 -4.83 -8.15
N LEU A 197 12.19 -5.16 -7.63
CA LEU A 197 10.89 -4.64 -8.07
C LEU A 197 10.43 -3.54 -7.11
N ASP A 198 9.78 -2.51 -7.65
CA ASP A 198 9.17 -1.46 -6.84
C ASP A 198 7.81 -1.88 -6.24
N PHE A 199 7.21 -1.00 -5.44
CA PHE A 199 5.92 -1.28 -4.79
C PHE A 199 4.79 -1.63 -5.78
N SER A 200 4.70 -0.89 -6.88
CA SER A 200 3.65 -1.08 -7.90
C SER A 200 3.89 -2.34 -8.70
N GLU A 201 5.15 -2.61 -9.07
CA GLU A 201 5.58 -3.81 -9.78
C GLU A 201 5.36 -5.08 -8.94
N LEU A 202 5.67 -5.04 -7.64
CA LEU A 202 5.38 -6.13 -6.70
C LEU A 202 3.88 -6.42 -6.61
N TYR A 203 3.05 -5.38 -6.56
CA TYR A 203 1.60 -5.53 -6.59
C TYR A 203 1.13 -6.19 -7.89
N LEU A 204 1.57 -5.69 -9.06
CA LEU A 204 1.19 -6.22 -10.37
C LEU A 204 1.56 -7.70 -10.52
N LEU A 205 2.76 -8.09 -10.07
CA LEU A 205 3.19 -9.48 -10.14
C LEU A 205 2.36 -10.39 -9.22
N LEU A 206 2.09 -9.95 -7.99
CA LEU A 206 1.26 -10.69 -7.04
C LEU A 206 -0.18 -10.84 -7.56
N ASP A 207 -0.77 -9.76 -8.05
CA ASP A 207 -2.13 -9.74 -8.58
C ASP A 207 -2.25 -10.61 -9.84
N TRP A 208 -1.26 -10.55 -10.74
CA TRP A 208 -1.27 -11.37 -11.94
C TRP A 208 -1.21 -12.87 -11.62
N VAL A 209 -0.37 -13.28 -10.66
CA VAL A 209 -0.26 -14.68 -10.24
C VAL A 209 -1.53 -15.16 -9.51
N ALA A 210 -2.07 -14.34 -8.60
CA ALA A 210 -3.22 -14.71 -7.78
C ALA A 210 -4.54 -14.67 -8.56
N ASN A 211 -4.75 -13.62 -9.34
CA ASN A 211 -6.04 -13.27 -9.91
C ASN A 211 -6.08 -13.45 -11.42
N THR A 212 -5.04 -13.06 -12.17
CA THR A 212 -5.11 -13.09 -13.64
C THR A 212 -4.82 -14.48 -14.22
N TYR A 213 -3.80 -15.18 -13.73
CA TYR A 213 -3.27 -16.38 -14.38
C TYR A 213 -4.32 -17.49 -14.58
N HIS A 214 -5.14 -17.77 -13.55
CA HIS A 214 -6.20 -18.78 -13.59
C HIS A 214 -7.59 -18.20 -13.93
N SER A 215 -7.70 -16.90 -14.21
CA SER A 215 -8.98 -16.26 -14.54
C SER A 215 -9.51 -16.67 -15.90
N GLU A 216 -10.78 -16.35 -16.15
CA GLU A 216 -11.41 -16.42 -17.48
C GLU A 216 -10.74 -15.52 -18.52
N LEU A 217 -9.89 -14.57 -18.11
CA LEU A 217 -9.13 -13.72 -19.02
C LEU A 217 -7.87 -14.42 -19.56
N PHE A 218 -7.47 -15.56 -18.97
CA PHE A 218 -6.31 -16.32 -19.42
C PHE A 218 -6.57 -17.84 -19.41
N LEU A 219 -5.96 -18.63 -18.50
CA LEU A 219 -6.07 -20.09 -18.57
C LEU A 219 -7.50 -20.62 -18.31
N GLY A 220 -8.35 -19.85 -17.64
CA GLY A 220 -9.74 -20.19 -17.39
C GLY A 220 -10.69 -19.88 -18.55
N HIS A 221 -10.20 -19.31 -19.65
CA HIS A 221 -11.04 -18.81 -20.76
C HIS A 221 -11.90 -19.93 -21.38
N PRO A 222 -13.20 -19.68 -21.65
CA PRO A 222 -14.13 -20.71 -22.13
C PRO A 222 -13.68 -21.36 -23.44
N ASP A 223 -13.07 -20.60 -24.35
CA ASP A 223 -12.58 -21.10 -25.63
C ASP A 223 -11.45 -22.14 -25.51
N LEU A 224 -10.81 -22.27 -24.34
CA LEU A 224 -9.78 -23.29 -24.09
C LEU A 224 -10.39 -24.63 -23.63
N LYS A 225 -11.62 -24.63 -23.11
CA LYS A 225 -12.33 -25.83 -22.61
C LYS A 225 -13.07 -26.56 -23.74
N PRO A 226 -13.23 -27.90 -23.71
CA PRO A 226 -12.78 -28.84 -22.68
C PRO A 226 -11.36 -29.42 -22.84
N GLU A 227 -10.67 -29.13 -23.94
CA GLU A 227 -9.44 -29.84 -24.35
C GLU A 227 -8.19 -29.46 -23.54
N ILE A 228 -8.16 -28.25 -22.96
CA ILE A 228 -7.08 -27.81 -22.07
C ILE A 228 -7.53 -27.99 -20.63
N LYS A 229 -6.88 -28.92 -19.91
CA LYS A 229 -7.13 -29.20 -18.50
C LYS A 229 -6.10 -28.53 -17.61
N THR A 230 -6.54 -27.59 -16.79
CA THR A 230 -5.66 -26.85 -15.85
C THR A 230 -5.60 -27.46 -14.46
N GLU A 231 -6.45 -28.45 -14.17
CA GLU A 231 -6.64 -29.04 -12.83
C GLU A 231 -5.41 -29.81 -12.31
N ASN A 232 -4.54 -30.27 -13.22
CA ASN A 232 -3.35 -31.05 -12.90
C ASN A 232 -2.07 -30.20 -12.83
N LEU A 233 -2.16 -28.88 -13.07
CA LEU A 233 -1.00 -28.01 -13.05
C LEU A 233 -0.50 -27.78 -11.62
N SER A 234 0.82 -27.77 -11.46
CA SER A 234 1.47 -27.36 -10.22
C SER A 234 1.19 -25.88 -9.91
N LEU A 235 1.54 -25.46 -8.69
CA LEU A 235 1.56 -24.03 -8.36
C LEU A 235 2.58 -23.31 -9.24
N LEU A 236 2.19 -22.16 -9.81
CA LEU A 236 3.04 -21.37 -10.69
C LEU A 236 4.32 -20.87 -10.00
N LEU A 237 4.20 -20.52 -8.71
CA LEU A 237 5.32 -20.19 -7.84
C LEU A 237 5.36 -21.19 -6.67
N THR A 238 6.56 -21.53 -6.24
CA THR A 238 6.73 -22.36 -5.04
C THR A 238 6.18 -21.60 -3.82
N PRO A 239 5.69 -22.29 -2.76
CA PRO A 239 5.24 -21.62 -1.55
C PRO A 239 6.30 -20.67 -0.96
N THR A 240 7.57 -21.08 -1.03
CA THR A 240 8.72 -20.27 -0.59
C THR A 240 8.88 -18.98 -1.40
N ASP A 241 8.82 -19.06 -2.73
CA ASP A 241 8.93 -17.89 -3.61
C ASP A 241 7.72 -16.95 -3.46
N TRP A 242 6.52 -17.52 -3.29
CA TRP A 242 5.30 -16.78 -3.04
C TRP A 242 5.34 -16.02 -1.71
N ASP A 243 5.77 -16.67 -0.64
CA ASP A 243 5.93 -16.04 0.67
C ASP A 243 7.00 -14.95 0.66
N LYS A 244 8.11 -15.18 -0.06
CA LYS A 244 9.14 -14.17 -0.27
C LYS A 244 8.54 -12.94 -0.99
N LEU A 245 7.84 -13.13 -2.09
CA LEU A 245 7.25 -12.04 -2.86
C LEU A 245 6.24 -11.22 -2.04
N LYS A 246 5.40 -11.87 -1.22
CA LYS A 246 4.51 -11.19 -0.28
C LYS A 246 5.27 -10.38 0.77
N ASN A 247 6.38 -10.91 1.30
CA ASN A 247 7.18 -10.22 2.30
C ASN A 247 7.91 -9.00 1.69
N ASP A 248 8.42 -9.13 0.47
CA ASP A 248 9.03 -8.02 -0.28
C ASP A 248 8.01 -6.91 -0.53
N TYR A 249 6.77 -7.28 -0.92
CA TYR A 249 5.66 -6.34 -1.06
C TYR A 249 5.32 -5.62 0.25
N ILE A 250 5.17 -6.34 1.37
CA ILE A 250 4.89 -5.74 2.67
C ILE A 250 6.03 -4.83 3.14
N THR A 251 7.28 -5.20 2.88
CA THR A 251 8.44 -4.37 3.21
C THR A 251 8.45 -3.07 2.40
N SER A 252 8.19 -3.16 1.10
CA SER A 252 8.05 -1.99 0.21
C SER A 252 6.86 -1.12 0.59
N ALA A 253 5.73 -1.75 0.97
CA ALA A 253 4.53 -1.06 1.44
C ALA A 253 4.82 -0.20 2.67
N LYS A 254 5.65 -0.69 3.61
CA LYS A 254 6.00 0.05 4.83
C LYS A 254 6.57 1.42 4.52
N GLU A 255 7.57 1.47 3.63
CA GLU A 255 8.20 2.72 3.22
C GLU A 255 7.24 3.61 2.43
N LYS A 256 6.34 3.04 1.62
CA LYS A 256 5.33 3.81 0.88
C LYS A 256 4.27 4.42 1.78
N ILE A 257 3.67 3.66 2.70
CA ILE A 257 2.69 4.18 3.66
C ILE A 257 3.30 5.29 4.52
N LYS A 258 4.52 5.08 5.01
CA LYS A 258 5.28 6.11 5.73
C LYS A 258 5.49 7.37 4.88
N SER A 259 5.83 7.22 3.60
CA SER A 259 5.97 8.34 2.68
C SER A 259 4.64 9.07 2.45
N TYR A 260 3.52 8.35 2.29
CA TYR A 260 2.21 8.97 2.12
C TYR A 260 1.79 9.79 3.34
N PHE A 261 1.91 9.23 4.54
CA PHE A 261 1.60 9.96 5.77
C PHE A 261 2.56 11.14 5.98
N GLY A 262 3.85 10.96 5.67
CA GLY A 262 4.82 12.05 5.65
C GLY A 262 4.45 13.17 4.67
N ASN A 263 3.94 12.83 3.49
CA ASN A 263 3.47 13.80 2.50
C ASN A 263 2.23 14.56 2.99
N ILE A 264 1.30 13.91 3.69
CA ILE A 264 0.16 14.60 4.31
C ILE A 264 0.67 15.66 5.29
N LEU A 265 1.54 15.30 6.23
CA LEU A 265 2.13 16.26 7.18
C LEU A 265 2.88 17.38 6.45
N ARG A 266 3.65 17.06 5.41
CA ARG A 266 4.32 18.09 4.60
C ARG A 266 3.33 19.07 3.98
N LEU A 267 2.22 18.58 3.42
CA LEU A 267 1.19 19.43 2.83
C LEU A 267 0.49 20.29 3.89
N GLU A 268 0.22 19.76 5.08
CA GLU A 268 -0.28 20.57 6.20
C GLU A 268 0.69 21.71 6.54
N VAL A 269 2.00 21.43 6.59
CA VAL A 269 3.03 22.46 6.84
C VAL A 269 3.06 23.50 5.71
N THR A 270 3.32 23.08 4.47
CA THR A 270 3.64 23.99 3.36
C THR A 270 2.42 24.69 2.77
N GLU A 271 1.28 24.00 2.74
CA GLU A 271 0.06 24.52 2.11
C GLU A 271 -0.88 25.19 3.10
N LYS A 272 -0.85 24.82 4.39
CA LYS A 272 -1.74 25.42 5.40
C LYS A 272 -0.99 26.27 6.41
N TRP A 273 0.00 25.71 7.11
CA TRP A 273 0.64 26.40 8.24
C TRP A 273 1.46 27.62 7.81
N GLU A 274 2.29 27.48 6.77
CA GLU A 274 3.13 28.57 6.25
C GLU A 274 2.31 29.64 5.51
N LYS A 275 1.20 29.25 4.89
CA LYS A 275 0.32 30.13 4.11
C LYS A 275 -0.85 30.70 4.91
N GLU A 276 -1.01 30.29 6.17
CA GLU A 276 -2.07 30.74 7.07
C GLU A 276 -3.49 30.60 6.45
N VAL A 277 -3.76 29.42 5.88
CA VAL A 277 -5.04 29.09 5.23
C VAL A 277 -6.12 28.79 6.27
N HIS A 278 -7.32 29.33 6.12
CA HIS A 278 -8.40 29.11 7.08
C HIS A 278 -8.82 27.62 7.11
N SER A 279 -9.13 27.12 8.32
CA SER A 279 -9.70 25.78 8.47
C SER A 279 -11.10 25.73 7.84
N GLU A 280 -11.44 24.59 7.25
CA GLU A 280 -12.77 24.35 6.71
C GLU A 280 -13.78 24.25 7.86
N VAL A 281 -14.99 24.79 7.66
CA VAL A 281 -16.08 24.70 8.63
C VAL A 281 -17.19 23.84 8.06
N LYS A 282 -17.53 22.73 8.73
CA LYS A 282 -18.64 21.84 8.37
C LYS A 282 -19.43 21.52 9.62
N GLU A 283 -20.74 21.67 9.56
CA GLU A 283 -21.64 21.42 10.71
C GLU A 283 -21.22 22.18 11.97
N ASN A 284 -20.76 23.44 11.79
CA ASN A 284 -20.21 24.29 12.83
C ASN A 284 -18.91 23.80 13.49
N LEU A 285 -18.28 22.74 13.00
CA LEU A 285 -16.98 22.25 13.47
C LEU A 285 -15.86 22.65 12.51
N TYR A 286 -14.66 22.90 13.06
CA TYR A 286 -13.46 23.04 12.23
C TYR A 286 -12.96 21.66 11.78
N HIS A 287 -12.59 21.56 10.52
CA HIS A 287 -12.14 20.33 9.88
C HIS A 287 -10.79 20.51 9.19
N ALA A 288 -10.04 19.41 9.20
CA ALA A 288 -8.86 19.18 8.38
C ALA A 288 -9.08 17.93 7.52
N SER A 289 -8.58 17.94 6.29
CA SER A 289 -8.63 16.79 5.37
C SER A 289 -7.84 15.59 5.88
N LEU A 290 -6.91 15.79 6.83
CA LEU A 290 -6.02 14.80 7.43
C LEU A 290 -6.70 13.45 7.71
N SER A 291 -7.86 13.45 8.37
CA SER A 291 -8.61 12.21 8.67
C SER A 291 -9.01 11.45 7.42
N PHE A 292 -9.62 12.16 6.47
CA PHE A 292 -10.09 11.59 5.21
C PHE A 292 -8.93 11.06 4.38
N ASP A 293 -7.84 11.83 4.28
CA ASP A 293 -6.65 11.46 3.51
C ASP A 293 -6.02 10.18 4.06
N ILE A 294 -5.88 10.07 5.39
CA ILE A 294 -5.36 8.86 6.06
C ILE A 294 -6.29 7.67 5.80
N GLN A 295 -7.61 7.82 6.01
CA GLN A 295 -8.56 6.73 5.81
C GLN A 295 -8.60 6.26 4.35
N ALA A 296 -8.52 7.18 3.39
CA ALA A 296 -8.50 6.85 1.97
C ALA A 296 -7.27 6.00 1.60
N ILE A 297 -6.08 6.39 2.06
CA ILE A 297 -4.83 5.63 1.84
C ILE A 297 -4.93 4.23 2.44
N ILE A 298 -5.41 4.12 3.69
CA ILE A 298 -5.56 2.83 4.36
C ILE A 298 -6.56 1.96 3.59
N GLY A 299 -7.74 2.50 3.28
CA GLY A 299 -8.80 1.79 2.56
C GLY A 299 -8.37 1.29 1.19
N GLU A 300 -7.68 2.13 0.42
CA GLU A 300 -7.16 1.77 -0.90
C GLU A 300 -6.18 0.60 -0.83
N HIS A 301 -5.13 0.70 0.00
CA HIS A 301 -4.10 -0.33 0.05
C HIS A 301 -4.58 -1.63 0.69
N VAL A 302 -5.46 -1.55 1.69
CA VAL A 302 -6.10 -2.75 2.28
C VAL A 302 -7.00 -3.44 1.25
N LYS A 303 -7.73 -2.68 0.43
CA LYS A 303 -8.55 -3.24 -0.66
C LYS A 303 -7.70 -3.91 -1.73
N LEU A 304 -6.66 -3.24 -2.21
CA LEU A 304 -5.75 -3.76 -3.24
C LEU A 304 -5.06 -5.05 -2.77
N SER A 305 -4.48 -5.04 -1.57
CA SER A 305 -3.82 -6.22 -1.01
C SER A 305 -4.80 -7.34 -0.65
N GLY A 306 -6.01 -6.99 -0.20
CA GLY A 306 -7.09 -7.94 0.06
C GLY A 306 -7.60 -8.66 -1.18
N ALA A 307 -7.55 -8.00 -2.36
CA ALA A 307 -7.88 -8.61 -3.64
C ALA A 307 -6.89 -9.71 -4.03
N ILE A 308 -5.62 -9.62 -3.63
CA ILE A 308 -4.62 -10.69 -3.83
C ILE A 308 -4.87 -11.83 -2.83
N SER A 309 -4.96 -11.51 -1.54
CA SER A 309 -5.35 -12.49 -0.52
C SER A 309 -5.81 -11.81 0.77
N ARG A 310 -6.75 -12.44 1.48
CA ARG A 310 -7.23 -11.97 2.78
C ARG A 310 -6.10 -11.76 3.80
N GLY A 311 -5.11 -12.65 3.81
CA GLY A 311 -3.95 -12.55 4.70
C GLY A 311 -3.08 -11.33 4.42
N LEU A 312 -2.91 -10.98 3.14
CA LEU A 312 -2.14 -9.79 2.74
C LEU A 312 -2.90 -8.50 3.09
N GLY A 313 -4.22 -8.46 2.88
CA GLY A 313 -5.09 -7.37 3.34
C GLY A 313 -5.00 -7.12 4.84
N THR A 314 -4.98 -8.19 5.64
CA THR A 314 -4.85 -8.09 7.10
C THR A 314 -3.48 -7.53 7.50
N LYS A 315 -2.39 -8.04 6.91
CA LYS A 315 -1.02 -7.53 7.16
C LYS A 315 -0.86 -6.07 6.73
N MET A 316 -1.47 -5.67 5.62
CA MET A 316 -1.45 -4.28 5.15
C MET A 316 -2.14 -3.35 6.16
N LEU A 317 -3.28 -3.76 6.70
CA LEU A 317 -3.99 -3.02 7.73
C LEU A 317 -3.15 -2.89 9.00
N GLU A 318 -2.56 -3.99 9.49
CA GLU A 318 -1.65 -3.98 10.66
C GLU A 318 -0.46 -3.04 10.46
N LEU A 319 0.13 -3.04 9.28
CA LEU A 319 1.22 -2.15 8.90
C LEU A 319 0.78 -0.68 8.89
N CYS A 320 -0.37 -0.39 8.30
CA CYS A 320 -0.93 0.96 8.28
C CYS A 320 -1.20 1.47 9.70
N MET A 321 -1.75 0.62 10.57
CA MET A 321 -1.98 0.96 11.97
C MET A 321 -0.67 1.21 12.72
N THR A 322 0.35 0.39 12.47
CA THR A 322 1.68 0.57 13.08
C THR A 322 2.30 1.92 12.67
N GLU A 323 2.28 2.27 11.38
CA GLU A 323 2.78 3.58 10.94
C GLU A 323 1.90 4.73 11.45
N LEU A 324 0.59 4.54 11.61
CA LEU A 324 -0.29 5.57 12.19
C LEU A 324 0.08 5.89 13.65
N LEU A 325 0.43 4.87 14.44
CA LEU A 325 0.91 5.04 15.82
C LEU A 325 2.23 5.83 15.87
N GLU A 326 3.09 5.72 14.85
CA GLU A 326 4.32 6.53 14.73
C GLU A 326 4.07 7.93 14.15
N PHE A 327 3.10 8.05 13.25
CA PHE A 327 2.77 9.29 12.55
C PHE A 327 2.19 10.35 13.49
N ILE A 328 1.28 9.98 14.39
CA ILE A 328 0.59 10.94 15.25
C ILE A 328 1.56 11.69 16.18
N PRO A 329 2.48 11.03 16.91
CA PRO A 329 3.50 11.73 17.69
C PRO A 329 4.44 12.59 16.84
N ARG A 330 4.75 12.16 15.60
CA ARG A 330 5.56 12.94 14.65
C ARG A 330 4.82 14.23 14.24
N PHE A 331 3.53 14.12 13.93
CA PHE A 331 2.65 15.24 13.64
C PHE A 331 2.57 16.21 14.83
N GLU A 332 2.31 15.69 16.03
CA GLU A 332 2.22 16.47 17.27
C GLU A 332 3.50 17.29 17.52
N LYS A 333 4.67 16.66 17.33
CA LYS A 333 5.96 17.30 17.50
C LYS A 333 6.16 18.45 16.51
N GLU A 334 5.91 18.24 15.22
CA GLU A 334 6.06 19.29 14.21
C GLU A 334 5.06 20.44 14.44
N PHE A 335 3.80 20.14 14.76
CA PHE A 335 2.81 21.17 15.10
C PHE A 335 3.22 21.97 16.34
N THR A 336 3.79 21.32 17.35
CA THR A 336 4.32 21.98 18.54
C THR A 336 5.47 22.92 18.20
N VAL A 337 6.42 22.49 17.35
CA VAL A 337 7.54 23.33 16.89
C VAL A 337 7.02 24.55 16.14
N TRP A 338 6.12 24.35 15.17
CA TRP A 338 5.51 25.45 14.41
C TRP A 338 4.79 26.43 15.33
N SER A 339 3.93 25.92 16.22
CA SER A 339 3.13 26.75 17.11
C SER A 339 3.97 27.53 18.12
N THR A 340 5.13 27.03 18.55
CA THR A 340 6.00 27.73 19.50
C THR A 340 6.93 28.74 18.82
N ALA A 341 7.28 28.52 17.55
CA ALA A 341 8.14 29.42 16.77
C ALA A 341 7.45 30.74 16.41
N GLN A 342 6.13 30.73 16.22
CA GLN A 342 5.37 31.93 15.84
C GLN A 342 4.08 32.12 16.64
N ASP A 343 3.71 33.39 16.84
CA ASP A 343 2.42 33.78 17.43
C ASP A 343 1.36 33.99 16.33
N SER A 344 0.99 32.89 15.66
CA SER A 344 0.00 32.90 14.58
C SER A 344 -1.44 32.94 15.12
N PRO A 345 -2.33 33.77 14.55
CA PRO A 345 -3.76 33.76 14.89
C PRO A 345 -4.46 32.45 14.49
N PHE A 346 -3.88 31.67 13.58
CA PHE A 346 -4.45 30.40 13.12
C PHE A 346 -4.12 29.20 14.02
N PHE A 347 -3.32 29.41 15.07
CA PHE A 347 -2.96 28.35 16.01
C PHE A 347 -4.19 27.64 16.59
N VAL A 348 -5.17 28.40 17.10
CA VAL A 348 -6.34 27.80 17.76
C VAL A 348 -7.28 27.13 16.76
N PRO A 349 -7.62 27.76 15.60
CA PRO A 349 -8.37 27.07 14.56
C PRO A 349 -7.76 25.74 14.14
N TYR A 350 -6.45 25.68 13.89
CA TYR A 350 -5.77 24.45 13.52
C TYR A 350 -5.78 23.40 14.62
N LEU A 351 -5.49 23.81 15.87
CA LEU A 351 -5.53 22.90 17.01
C LEU A 351 -6.90 22.23 17.14
N VAL A 352 -7.98 23.02 17.04
CA VAL A 352 -9.36 22.53 17.10
C VAL A 352 -9.65 21.60 15.91
N ALA A 353 -9.27 22.00 14.70
CA ALA A 353 -9.45 21.20 13.49
C ALA A 353 -8.76 19.83 13.58
N TYR A 354 -7.54 19.78 14.14
CA TYR A 354 -6.79 18.53 14.28
C TYR A 354 -7.37 17.62 15.35
N ILE A 355 -7.82 18.16 16.49
CA ILE A 355 -8.49 17.32 17.51
C ILE A 355 -9.78 16.73 16.94
N ASN A 356 -10.59 17.53 16.25
CA ASN A 356 -11.79 17.05 15.57
C ASN A 356 -11.46 15.98 14.52
N SER A 357 -10.45 16.24 13.68
CA SER A 357 -10.00 15.32 12.63
C SER A 357 -9.50 14.00 13.21
N PHE A 358 -8.74 13.99 14.29
CA PHE A 358 -8.28 12.75 14.91
C PHE A 358 -9.42 11.96 15.56
N HIS A 359 -10.43 12.64 16.10
CA HIS A 359 -11.65 11.98 16.52
C HIS A 359 -12.39 11.33 15.34
N ASP A 360 -12.54 12.05 14.22
CA ASP A 360 -13.18 11.52 13.01
C ASP A 360 -12.40 10.32 12.44
N LEU A 361 -11.07 10.39 12.48
CA LEU A 361 -10.19 9.28 12.09
C LEU A 361 -10.45 8.07 12.97
N MET A 362 -10.59 8.30 14.28
CA MET A 362 -10.83 7.21 15.22
C MET A 362 -12.15 6.50 14.92
N SER A 363 -13.23 7.28 14.78
CA SER A 363 -14.56 6.76 14.46
C SER A 363 -14.60 6.04 13.10
N GLY A 364 -13.93 6.59 12.08
CA GLY A 364 -13.85 5.97 10.76
C GLY A 364 -13.13 4.62 10.79
N LEU A 365 -12.02 4.52 11.52
CA LEU A 365 -11.28 3.27 11.64
C LEU A 365 -12.05 2.16 12.38
N GLU A 366 -12.79 2.52 13.43
CA GLU A 366 -13.62 1.57 14.20
C GLU A 366 -14.78 1.03 13.36
N THR A 367 -15.42 1.90 12.58
CA THR A 367 -16.60 1.55 11.77
C THR A 367 -16.23 0.75 10.54
N GLU A 368 -15.21 1.17 9.78
CA GLU A 368 -14.81 0.53 8.53
C GLU A 368 -14.01 -0.78 8.76
N PHE A 369 -13.07 -0.79 9.71
CA PHE A 369 -12.11 -1.89 9.84
C PHE A 369 -12.31 -2.79 11.08
N LYS A 370 -13.16 -2.40 12.04
CA LYS A 370 -13.46 -3.18 13.26
C LYS A 370 -12.21 -3.64 14.03
N ILE A 371 -11.19 -2.77 14.06
CA ILE A 371 -9.90 -3.03 14.69
C ILE A 371 -9.91 -2.69 16.19
N ASN A 372 -8.94 -3.23 16.94
CA ASN A 372 -8.67 -2.76 18.30
C ASN A 372 -7.93 -1.42 18.23
N THR A 373 -8.48 -0.41 18.88
CA THR A 373 -8.04 0.99 18.80
C THR A 373 -7.50 1.51 20.12
N GLU A 374 -7.35 0.65 21.14
CA GLU A 374 -6.91 1.04 22.49
C GLU A 374 -5.58 1.79 22.51
N GLU A 375 -4.58 1.35 21.75
CA GLU A 375 -3.28 2.01 21.71
C GLU A 375 -3.36 3.37 21.01
N LEU A 376 -4.11 3.44 19.91
CA LEU A 376 -4.37 4.68 19.19
C LEU A 376 -5.13 5.69 20.07
N GLN A 377 -6.15 5.23 20.82
CA GLN A 377 -6.88 6.05 21.78
C GLN A 377 -5.96 6.63 22.87
N LYS A 378 -5.00 5.83 23.39
CA LYS A 378 -4.00 6.33 24.36
C LYS A 378 -3.12 7.42 23.78
N ILE A 379 -2.64 7.25 22.53
CA ILE A 379 -1.82 8.26 21.85
C ILE A 379 -2.64 9.53 21.60
N LEU A 380 -3.87 9.40 21.12
CA LEU A 380 -4.75 10.55 20.87
C LEU A 380 -5.14 11.30 22.16
N ALA A 381 -5.35 10.59 23.26
CA ALA A 381 -5.57 11.20 24.57
C ALA A 381 -4.33 11.98 25.06
N ALA A 382 -3.13 11.44 24.84
CA ALA A 382 -1.88 12.12 25.15
C ALA A 382 -1.67 13.39 24.29
N LEU A 383 -1.92 13.28 22.98
CA LEU A 383 -1.86 14.41 22.04
C LEU A 383 -2.85 15.51 22.43
N THR A 384 -4.11 15.13 22.70
CA THR A 384 -5.17 16.06 23.12
C THR A 384 -4.76 16.80 24.39
N LYS A 385 -4.24 16.07 25.39
CA LYS A 385 -3.74 16.68 26.64
C LYS A 385 -2.59 17.65 26.38
N ASN A 386 -1.64 17.30 25.51
CA ASN A 386 -0.52 18.17 25.20
C ASN A 386 -0.98 19.44 24.46
N PHE A 387 -1.86 19.30 23.47
CA PHE A 387 -2.46 20.42 22.75
C PHE A 387 -3.20 21.36 23.71
N THR A 388 -4.02 20.83 24.62
CA THR A 388 -4.67 21.63 25.68
C THR A 388 -3.66 22.37 26.56
N ASN A 389 -2.56 21.72 26.95
CA ASN A 389 -1.50 22.39 27.74
C ASN A 389 -0.83 23.54 26.98
N ILE A 390 -0.52 23.34 25.68
CA ILE A 390 0.05 24.38 24.82
C ILE A 390 -0.93 25.54 24.67
N PHE A 391 -2.21 25.24 24.41
CA PHE A 391 -3.29 26.22 24.32
C PHE A 391 -3.36 27.08 25.59
N LEU A 392 -3.46 26.45 26.77
CA LEU A 392 -3.54 27.17 28.05
C LEU A 392 -2.28 27.99 28.34
N THR A 393 -1.10 27.49 27.93
CA THR A 393 0.17 28.20 28.09
C THR A 393 0.23 29.45 27.22
N LYS A 394 -0.21 29.37 25.97
CA LYS A 394 -0.31 30.52 25.06
C LYS A 394 -1.33 31.54 25.53
N LEU A 395 -2.51 31.08 25.95
CA LEU A 395 -3.53 31.94 26.55
C LEU A 395 -2.97 32.71 27.74
N ARG A 396 -2.32 32.01 28.69
CA ARG A 396 -1.68 32.63 29.86
C ARG A 396 -0.61 33.65 29.45
N THR A 397 0.23 33.32 28.48
CA THR A 397 1.27 34.22 27.98
C THR A 397 0.69 35.52 27.44
N LYS A 398 -0.43 35.45 26.71
CA LYS A 398 -1.11 36.64 26.16
C LYS A 398 -1.87 37.45 27.21
N THR A 399 -2.57 36.80 28.13
CA THR A 399 -3.46 37.48 29.08
C THR A 399 -2.73 37.96 30.34
N GLN A 400 -1.67 37.28 30.79
CA GLN A 400 -0.99 37.61 32.04
C GLN A 400 -0.42 39.05 32.09
N PRO A 401 0.20 39.61 31.03
CA PRO A 401 0.64 41.00 31.03
C PRO A 401 -0.51 41.99 31.22
N LEU A 402 -1.68 41.70 30.64
CA LEU A 402 -2.89 42.52 30.76
C LEU A 402 -3.50 42.40 32.17
N LEU A 403 -3.61 41.18 32.69
CA LEU A 403 -4.09 40.91 34.05
C LEU A 403 -3.20 41.56 35.12
N LYS A 404 -1.87 41.57 34.94
CA LYS A 404 -0.93 42.23 35.85
C LYS A 404 -1.09 43.76 35.92
N LYS A 405 -1.80 44.39 34.98
CA LYS A 405 -2.12 45.82 35.03
C LYS A 405 -3.31 46.14 35.94
N ILE A 406 -4.13 45.16 36.30
CA ILE A 406 -5.27 45.38 37.20
C ILE A 406 -4.78 46.01 38.52
N LEU A 407 -5.48 47.06 38.98
CA LEU A 407 -5.13 47.92 40.12
C LEU A 407 -3.85 48.79 39.99
N THR A 408 -3.25 48.93 38.80
CA THR A 408 -2.26 50.00 38.57
C THR A 408 -2.95 51.36 38.44
N LYS A 409 -2.20 52.46 38.60
CA LYS A 409 -2.73 53.81 38.39
C LYS A 409 -3.24 54.00 36.94
N ASP A 410 -2.52 53.43 35.97
CA ASP A 410 -2.89 53.50 34.55
C ASP A 410 -4.20 52.75 34.26
N TRP A 411 -4.39 51.58 34.89
CA TRP A 411 -5.65 50.84 34.79
C TRP A 411 -6.82 51.64 35.38
N ILE A 412 -6.62 52.34 36.50
CA ILE A 412 -7.68 53.16 37.14
C ILE A 412 -8.03 54.39 36.29
N LEU A 413 -7.04 55.02 35.66
CA LEU A 413 -7.20 56.27 34.91
C LEU A 413 -7.62 56.05 33.45
N GLU A 414 -7.83 54.81 33.01
CA GLU A 414 -8.24 54.46 31.64
C GLU A 414 -7.32 55.01 30.54
N THR A 415 -6.01 55.06 30.82
CA THR A 415 -5.02 55.53 29.83
C THR A 415 -4.73 54.51 28.71
N GLU A 416 -5.34 53.33 28.74
CA GLU A 416 -5.19 52.26 27.75
C GLU A 416 -6.51 51.81 27.12
N ARG A 417 -6.44 51.11 25.98
CA ARG A 417 -7.62 50.62 25.24
C ARG A 417 -8.50 49.73 26.15
N PRO A 418 -9.79 50.07 26.35
CA PRO A 418 -10.65 49.46 27.37
C PRO A 418 -10.92 47.94 27.18
N ASN A 419 -10.80 47.40 25.96
CA ASN A 419 -11.22 46.01 25.66
C ASN A 419 -10.06 45.04 25.34
N SER A 420 -8.82 45.38 25.72
CA SER A 420 -7.63 44.58 25.35
C SER A 420 -7.63 43.16 25.94
N LEU A 421 -8.08 42.99 27.20
CA LEU A 421 -8.14 41.68 27.85
C LEU A 421 -9.21 40.78 27.24
N VAL A 422 -10.43 41.30 27.04
CA VAL A 422 -11.55 40.56 26.43
C VAL A 422 -11.18 40.10 25.02
N SER A 423 -10.55 40.98 24.23
CA SER A 423 -10.08 40.64 22.89
C SER A 423 -8.99 39.55 22.93
N ALA A 424 -8.03 39.64 23.85
CA ALA A 424 -6.99 38.61 24.00
C ALA A 424 -7.55 37.24 24.42
N ILE A 425 -8.62 37.21 25.22
CA ILE A 425 -9.32 35.97 25.58
C ILE A 425 -10.10 35.44 24.38
N SER A 426 -10.83 36.31 23.68
CA SER A 426 -11.68 35.94 22.54
C SER A 426 -10.90 35.29 21.40
N GLN A 427 -9.67 35.74 21.13
CA GLN A 427 -8.73 35.11 20.18
C GLN A 427 -8.48 33.62 20.44
N PHE A 428 -8.83 33.12 21.63
CA PHE A 428 -8.71 31.72 22.00
C PHE A 428 -10.09 31.08 22.18
N SER A 429 -10.95 31.69 22.99
CA SER A 429 -12.22 31.06 23.40
C SER A 429 -13.26 30.99 22.28
N GLU A 430 -13.27 31.93 21.32
CA GLU A 430 -14.28 31.94 20.26
C GLU A 430 -14.21 30.73 19.34
N HIS A 431 -13.03 30.13 19.21
CA HIS A 431 -12.81 28.97 18.36
C HIS A 431 -13.26 27.66 19.01
N LEU A 432 -13.45 27.64 20.33
CA LEU A 432 -13.82 26.42 21.08
C LEU A 432 -15.25 25.97 20.77
N GLN A 433 -16.14 26.87 20.34
CA GLN A 433 -17.48 26.51 19.87
C GLN A 433 -17.45 25.65 18.58
N HIS A 434 -16.32 25.63 17.88
CA HIS A 434 -16.10 24.81 16.68
C HIS A 434 -15.39 23.49 16.98
N MET A 435 -15.18 23.20 18.27
CA MET A 435 -14.62 21.96 18.75
C MET A 435 -15.72 20.97 19.10
N ARG A 436 -15.47 19.68 18.91
CA ARG A 436 -16.42 18.64 19.24
C ARG A 436 -16.67 18.57 20.76
N GLU A 437 -17.93 18.44 21.14
CA GLU A 437 -18.35 18.21 22.53
C GLU A 437 -18.03 16.78 23.01
N PRO A 438 -17.72 16.57 24.31
CA PRO A 438 -17.74 17.54 25.41
C PRO A 438 -16.45 18.38 25.56
N LEU A 439 -15.43 18.11 24.75
CA LEU A 439 -14.08 18.64 24.96
C LEU A 439 -13.99 20.16 24.72
N GLY A 440 -14.72 20.68 23.73
CA GLY A 440 -14.83 22.12 23.48
C GLY A 440 -15.32 22.87 24.71
N GLN A 441 -16.40 22.39 25.31
CA GLN A 441 -16.96 22.98 26.51
C GLN A 441 -16.07 22.78 27.75
N GLU A 442 -15.49 21.60 27.96
CA GLU A 442 -14.54 21.39 29.07
C GLU A 442 -13.37 22.39 29.01
N LEU A 443 -12.81 22.64 27.82
CA LEU A 443 -11.74 23.60 27.66
C LEU A 443 -12.23 25.05 27.86
N LEU A 444 -13.43 25.39 27.37
CA LEU A 444 -14.01 26.72 27.57
C LEU A 444 -14.28 27.01 29.06
N HIS A 445 -14.69 26.00 29.83
CA HIS A 445 -14.77 26.07 31.29
C HIS A 445 -13.44 26.34 31.96
N GLU A 446 -12.38 25.66 31.52
CA GLU A 446 -11.04 25.92 32.05
C GLU A 446 -10.58 27.36 31.74
N VAL A 447 -10.89 27.88 30.55
CA VAL A 447 -10.62 29.27 30.18
C VAL A 447 -11.38 30.24 31.09
N HIS A 448 -12.70 30.06 31.25
CA HIS A 448 -13.52 30.93 32.07
C HIS A 448 -13.04 30.94 33.53
N LYS A 449 -12.81 29.76 34.11
CA LYS A 449 -12.28 29.61 35.46
C LYS A 449 -10.90 30.25 35.61
N TYR A 450 -10.00 30.05 34.64
CA TYR A 450 -8.66 30.65 34.66
C TYR A 450 -8.72 32.18 34.70
N VAL A 451 -9.51 32.79 33.81
CA VAL A 451 -9.63 34.24 33.68
C VAL A 451 -10.14 34.85 34.99
N ILE A 452 -11.22 34.32 35.55
CA ILE A 452 -11.83 34.82 36.79
C ILE A 452 -10.87 34.64 37.97
N LYS A 453 -10.27 33.46 38.11
CA LYS A 453 -9.31 33.19 39.18
C LYS A 453 -8.11 34.13 39.12
N GLU A 454 -7.52 34.33 37.95
CA GLU A 454 -6.34 35.19 37.82
C GLU A 454 -6.70 36.66 38.01
N TYR A 455 -7.87 37.11 37.53
CA TYR A 455 -8.39 38.45 37.79
C TYR A 455 -8.48 38.72 39.31
N ILE A 456 -9.15 37.84 40.04
CA ILE A 456 -9.29 37.90 41.50
C ILE A 456 -7.92 37.88 42.18
N THR A 457 -7.02 37.02 41.71
CA THR A 457 -5.65 36.93 42.23
C THR A 457 -4.89 38.25 42.09
N GLN A 458 -5.08 38.99 41.00
CA GLN A 458 -4.43 40.29 40.82
C GLN A 458 -5.04 41.37 41.70
N VAL A 459 -6.35 41.31 41.95
CA VAL A 459 -7.08 42.25 42.81
C VAL A 459 -6.68 42.10 44.29
N ILE A 460 -6.53 40.86 44.77
CA ILE A 460 -6.21 40.58 46.18
C ILE A 460 -4.76 40.94 46.53
N LYS A 461 -3.86 41.05 45.54
CA LYS A 461 -2.47 41.45 45.77
C LYS A 461 -2.39 42.87 46.32
N HIS A 462 -1.81 43.03 47.51
CA HIS A 462 -1.58 44.34 48.10
C HIS A 462 -0.62 45.18 47.23
N ARG A 463 -1.13 46.26 46.61
CA ARG A 463 -0.30 47.21 45.85
C ARG A 463 -0.05 48.52 46.58
N TRP A 464 -1.10 49.20 47.03
CA TRP A 464 -1.02 50.50 47.71
C TRP A 464 -2.37 50.85 48.37
N ARG A 465 -2.38 51.86 49.25
CA ARG A 465 -3.60 52.32 49.93
C ARG A 465 -4.41 53.27 49.05
N MET A 466 -5.65 52.89 48.74
CA MET A 466 -6.58 53.69 47.93
C MET A 466 -7.44 54.62 48.80
N ASN A 467 -7.70 55.84 48.32
CA ASN A 467 -8.67 56.75 48.96
C ASN A 467 -10.12 56.34 48.62
N ARG A 468 -11.10 57.08 49.15
CA ARG A 468 -12.51 56.73 48.98
C ARG A 468 -12.94 56.78 47.52
N GLU A 469 -12.57 57.83 46.82
CA GLU A 469 -12.95 58.09 45.43
C GLU A 469 -12.37 57.00 44.53
N THR A 470 -11.09 56.67 44.71
CA THR A 470 -10.42 55.59 43.98
C THR A 470 -11.06 54.24 44.25
N ARG A 471 -11.41 53.91 45.50
CA ARG A 471 -12.07 52.64 45.83
C ARG A 471 -13.41 52.47 45.10
N GLN A 472 -14.19 53.55 44.99
CA GLN A 472 -15.45 53.55 44.24
C GLN A 472 -15.23 53.41 42.73
N GLN A 473 -14.21 54.07 42.18
CA GLN A 473 -13.83 53.92 40.77
C GLN A 473 -13.41 52.49 40.44
N VAL A 474 -12.57 51.89 41.29
CA VAL A 474 -12.10 50.50 41.15
C VAL A 474 -13.28 49.53 41.18
N SER A 475 -14.18 49.66 42.17
CA SER A 475 -15.38 48.81 42.28
C SER A 475 -16.25 48.87 41.02
N LYS A 476 -16.58 50.08 40.54
CA LYS A 476 -17.38 50.25 39.30
C LYS A 476 -16.69 49.63 38.08
N LYS A 477 -15.37 49.81 37.97
CA LYS A 477 -14.61 49.27 36.84
C LYS A 477 -14.53 47.75 36.86
N MET A 478 -14.32 47.15 38.04
CA MET A 478 -14.37 45.71 38.22
C MET A 478 -15.72 45.13 37.82
N ASP A 479 -16.83 45.77 38.22
CA ASP A 479 -18.18 45.31 37.83
C ASP A 479 -18.41 45.36 36.32
N LEU A 480 -17.90 46.40 35.65
CA LEU A 480 -17.99 46.55 34.20
C LEU A 480 -17.15 45.48 33.48
N GLU A 481 -15.89 45.29 33.88
CA GLU A 481 -15.01 44.29 33.28
C GLU A 481 -15.53 42.86 33.54
N ALA A 482 -16.07 42.57 34.74
CA ALA A 482 -16.69 41.29 35.05
C ALA A 482 -17.87 40.97 34.12
N LYS A 483 -18.74 41.96 33.86
CA LYS A 483 -19.86 41.83 32.91
C LYS A 483 -19.37 41.59 31.49
N MET A 484 -18.37 42.32 31.03
CA MET A 484 -17.83 42.13 29.69
C MET A 484 -17.23 40.74 29.52
N LEU A 485 -16.36 40.30 30.45
CA LEU A 485 -15.71 38.99 30.40
C LEU A 485 -16.73 37.86 30.43
N HIS A 486 -17.68 37.93 31.36
CA HIS A 486 -18.71 36.91 31.51
C HIS A 486 -19.60 36.84 30.27
N ASN A 487 -20.18 37.97 29.82
CA ASN A 487 -21.07 37.98 28.65
C ASN A 487 -20.35 37.44 27.42
N THR A 488 -19.10 37.84 27.16
CA THR A 488 -18.34 37.33 26.02
C THR A 488 -18.13 35.81 26.07
N LEU A 489 -17.81 35.24 27.23
CA LEU A 489 -17.61 33.79 27.35
C LEU A 489 -18.94 33.03 27.30
N MET A 490 -20.04 33.58 27.82
CA MET A 490 -21.38 33.01 27.70
C MET A 490 -21.85 33.02 26.24
N ASP A 491 -21.65 34.12 25.52
CA ASP A 491 -21.96 34.24 24.08
C ASP A 491 -21.17 33.24 23.24
N GLN A 492 -19.99 32.82 23.70
CA GLN A 492 -19.14 31.81 23.07
C GLN A 492 -19.46 30.37 23.52
N GLY A 493 -20.49 30.17 24.35
CA GLY A 493 -21.00 28.85 24.72
C GLY A 493 -20.63 28.36 26.13
N SER A 494 -20.01 29.18 26.98
CA SER A 494 -19.73 28.78 28.36
C SER A 494 -21.03 28.60 29.15
N ASP A 495 -21.07 27.62 30.06
CA ASP A 495 -22.20 27.42 30.99
C ASP A 495 -21.82 27.74 32.45
N SER A 496 -20.61 28.26 32.67
CA SER A 496 -20.07 28.58 34.01
C SER A 496 -20.61 29.88 34.60
N ASP A 497 -21.93 30.06 34.60
CA ASP A 497 -22.63 31.25 35.12
C ASP A 497 -22.34 31.52 36.60
N TRP A 498 -22.11 30.45 37.36
CA TRP A 498 -21.74 30.52 38.77
C TRP A 498 -20.43 31.31 39.04
N LEU A 499 -19.59 31.55 38.02
CA LEU A 499 -18.37 32.36 38.17
C LEU A 499 -18.63 33.86 38.12
N PHE A 500 -19.78 34.30 37.60
CA PHE A 500 -20.07 35.72 37.37
C PHE A 500 -20.08 36.57 38.65
N PRO A 501 -20.73 36.15 39.76
CA PRO A 501 -20.75 36.95 40.99
C PRO A 501 -19.39 37.13 41.65
N ALA A 502 -18.40 36.29 41.37
CA ALA A 502 -17.13 36.23 42.11
C ALA A 502 -16.37 37.57 42.12
N ILE A 503 -16.24 38.22 40.96
CA ILE A 503 -15.58 39.53 40.86
C ILE A 503 -16.45 40.62 41.47
N GLN A 504 -17.77 40.55 41.30
CA GLN A 504 -18.73 41.55 41.81
C GLN A 504 -18.74 41.60 43.33
N HIS A 505 -18.71 40.44 43.99
CA HIS A 505 -18.61 40.36 45.45
C HIS A 505 -17.35 41.08 45.97
N ILE A 506 -16.21 40.86 45.32
CA ILE A 506 -14.95 41.51 45.69
C ILE A 506 -15.00 43.01 45.37
N ALA A 507 -15.61 43.40 44.25
CA ALA A 507 -15.83 44.80 43.89
C ALA A 507 -16.67 45.53 44.95
N ASN A 508 -17.76 44.91 45.42
CA ASN A 508 -18.63 45.43 46.48
C ASN A 508 -17.88 45.64 47.80
N ILE A 509 -17.03 44.68 48.19
CA ILE A 509 -16.15 44.78 49.36
C ILE A 509 -15.16 45.96 49.20
N ILE A 510 -14.52 46.08 48.04
CA ILE A 510 -13.55 47.15 47.76
C ILE A 510 -14.22 48.52 47.76
N GLY A 511 -15.43 48.66 47.22
CA GLY A 511 -16.14 49.94 47.14
C GLY A 511 -16.74 50.44 48.47
N GLU A 512 -16.96 49.56 49.45
CA GLU A 512 -17.72 49.88 50.67
C GLU A 512 -16.85 50.41 51.83
N LYS A 513 -17.36 51.41 52.56
CA LYS A 513 -16.68 52.04 53.70
C LYS A 513 -17.20 51.54 55.05
N LYS A 514 -18.51 51.21 55.13
CA LYS A 514 -19.16 50.85 56.39
C LYS A 514 -18.77 49.41 56.77
N LYS A 515 -18.10 49.25 57.91
CA LYS A 515 -17.64 47.95 58.42
C LYS A 515 -18.77 46.91 58.50
N ASP A 516 -19.97 47.33 58.90
CA ASP A 516 -21.12 46.43 59.01
C ASP A 516 -21.59 45.93 57.65
N LYS A 517 -21.54 46.76 56.59
CA LYS A 517 -21.86 46.35 55.23
C LYS A 517 -20.77 45.48 54.60
N ILE A 518 -19.50 45.76 54.88
CA ILE A 518 -18.39 44.91 54.45
C ILE A 518 -18.57 43.48 55.00
N LYS A 519 -18.98 43.33 56.27
CA LYS A 519 -19.26 42.01 56.85
C LYS A 519 -20.39 41.28 56.12
N VAL A 520 -21.41 42.00 55.63
CA VAL A 520 -22.51 41.42 54.85
C VAL A 520 -21.97 40.91 53.50
N TYR A 521 -21.24 41.73 52.75
CA TYR A 521 -20.67 41.31 51.46
C TYR A 521 -19.66 40.16 51.60
N VAL A 522 -18.86 40.14 52.67
CA VAL A 522 -17.97 39.00 52.95
C VAL A 522 -18.77 37.73 53.23
N LYS A 523 -19.89 37.84 53.97
CA LYS A 523 -20.77 36.70 54.24
C LYS A 523 -21.39 36.17 52.95
N GLU A 524 -21.87 37.05 52.06
CA GLU A 524 -22.41 36.67 50.75
C GLU A 524 -21.35 35.97 49.88
N LEU A 525 -20.13 36.53 49.80
CA LEU A 525 -19.02 35.90 49.10
C LEU A 525 -18.72 34.48 49.61
N CYS A 526 -18.64 34.28 50.93
CA CYS A 526 -18.38 32.97 51.52
C CYS A 526 -19.56 31.99 51.41
N GLN A 527 -20.79 32.49 51.21
CA GLN A 527 -21.95 31.64 50.95
C GLN A 527 -21.93 31.09 49.53
N ASP A 528 -21.60 31.93 48.54
CA ASP A 528 -21.53 31.54 47.14
C ASP A 528 -20.24 30.76 46.80
N TYR A 529 -19.13 31.07 47.49
CA TYR A 529 -17.81 30.48 47.29
C TYR A 529 -17.21 30.01 48.64
N PRO A 530 -17.63 28.85 49.15
CA PRO A 530 -17.23 28.35 50.47
C PRO A 530 -15.76 27.94 50.57
N ASP A 531 -15.07 27.85 49.44
CA ASP A 531 -13.63 27.59 49.35
C ASP A 531 -12.77 28.83 49.65
N ILE A 532 -13.36 30.03 49.64
CA ILE A 532 -12.70 31.28 50.03
C ILE A 532 -12.61 31.36 51.57
N ARG A 533 -11.37 31.47 52.07
CA ARG A 533 -11.03 31.47 53.51
C ARG A 533 -10.76 32.86 54.07
#